data_AF-A0A7X6JNK2-F1
#
_entry.id   AF-A0A7X6JNK2-F1
#
_cell.length_a   1.000
_cell.length_b   1.000
_cell.length_c   1.000
_cell.angle_alpha   90.00
_cell.angle_beta   90.00
_cell.angle_gamma   90.00
#
_symmetry.space_group_name_H-M   'P 1'
#
loop_
_entity.id
_entity.type
_entity.pdbx_description
1 polymer ?
#
loop_
_entity_poly.entity_id
_entity_poly.type
_entity_poly.pdbx_seq_one_letter_code
_entity_poly.pdbx_strand_id
1 'polypeptide(L)'
;MAKPNAKGPVRTVQIYCAKCKFQLFKYRKGGKGALVKCFKERIVEDYTLEEGICPSCQKQFARDALIRGAPALKIVGGKVTMK
;
A
#
# COMPACT_ATOMS: atom_id res chain seq x y z
N MET A 1 8.36 16.20 -16.78
CA MET A 1 7.50 15.47 -15.82
C MET A 1 8.36 15.00 -14.65
N ALA A 2 8.07 15.42 -13.42
CA ALA A 2 8.92 15.08 -12.28
C ALA A 2 8.78 13.60 -11.93
N LYS A 3 9.76 12.79 -12.37
CA LYS A 3 9.95 11.42 -11.88
C LYS A 3 10.06 11.46 -10.36
N PRO A 4 9.37 10.59 -9.61
CA PRO A 4 9.61 10.46 -8.17
C PRO A 4 11.10 10.18 -7.92
N ASN A 5 11.67 10.90 -6.95
CA ASN A 5 13.10 10.90 -6.64
C ASN A 5 13.66 9.47 -6.46
N ALA A 6 14.82 9.18 -7.07
CA ALA A 6 15.45 7.85 -7.04
C ALA A 6 15.79 7.38 -5.61
N LYS A 7 16.08 8.33 -4.71
CA LYS A 7 16.14 8.08 -3.27
C LYS A 7 14.72 8.01 -2.71
N GLY A 8 14.11 6.83 -2.81
CA GLY A 8 12.83 6.54 -2.17
C GLY A 8 12.88 6.79 -0.65
N PRO A 9 11.73 6.99 0.00
CA PRO A 9 11.70 7.17 1.46
C PRO A 9 12.28 5.94 2.16
N VAL A 10 13.21 6.17 3.10
CA VAL A 10 13.92 5.11 3.84
C VAL A 10 12.98 4.41 4.84
N ARG A 11 12.01 5.15 5.37
CA ARG A 11 11.07 4.62 6.36
C ARG A 11 10.13 3.61 5.72
N THR A 12 10.24 2.37 6.18
CA THR A 12 9.27 1.32 5.91
C THR A 12 8.20 1.29 7.00
N VAL A 13 6.98 0.97 6.61
CA VAL A 13 5.86 0.71 7.52
C VAL A 13 5.24 -0.62 7.12
N GLN A 14 4.67 -1.30 8.11
CA GLN A 14 3.94 -2.53 7.88
C GLN A 14 2.46 -2.20 7.78
N ILE A 15 1.84 -2.67 6.70
CA ILE A 15 0.44 -2.45 6.42
C ILE A 15 -0.31 -3.72 6.79
N TYR A 16 -1.30 -3.58 7.65
CA TYR A 16 -2.15 -4.67 8.10
C TYR A 16 -3.59 -4.44 7.66
N CYS A 17 -4.34 -5.53 7.48
CA CYS A 17 -5.78 -5.45 7.31
C CYS A 17 -6.42 -4.97 8.63
N ALA A 18 -7.28 -3.95 8.58
CA ALA A 18 -7.96 -3.45 9.77
C ALA A 18 -8.91 -4.48 10.40
N LYS A 19 -9.42 -5.43 9.62
CA LYS A 19 -10.36 -6.46 10.11
C LYS A 19 -9.64 -7.64 10.78
N CYS A 20 -8.80 -8.35 10.03
CA CYS A 20 -8.16 -9.58 10.51
C CYS A 20 -6.74 -9.37 11.04
N LYS A 21 -6.20 -8.14 10.97
CA LYS A 21 -4.82 -7.81 11.37
C LYS A 21 -3.74 -8.61 10.61
N PHE A 22 -4.11 -9.26 9.50
CA PHE A 22 -3.16 -9.93 8.62
C PHE A 22 -2.21 -8.92 7.98
N GLN A 23 -0.93 -9.26 7.91
CA GLN A 23 0.10 -8.44 7.28
C GLN A 23 -0.09 -8.47 5.76
N LEU A 24 -0.49 -7.34 5.17
CA LEU A 24 -0.71 -7.24 3.73
C LEU A 24 0.60 -6.98 3.00
N PHE A 25 1.31 -5.93 3.41
CA PHE A 25 2.54 -5.51 2.73
C PHE A 25 3.51 -4.81 3.67
N LYS A 26 4.77 -4.77 3.28
CA LYS A 26 5.75 -3.82 3.79
C LYS A 26 5.97 -2.74 2.76
N TYR A 27 5.79 -1.47 3.15
CA TYR A 27 5.75 -0.36 2.21
C TYR A 27 6.68 0.77 2.61
N ARG A 28 7.41 1.34 1.63
CA ARG A 28 8.22 2.54 1.81
C ARG A 28 7.35 3.79 1.79
N LYS A 29 7.00 4.28 2.98
CA LYS A 29 6.08 5.40 3.15
C LYS A 29 6.81 6.73 3.13
N GLY A 30 6.41 7.59 2.19
CA GLY A 30 6.83 9.00 2.15
C GLY A 30 5.84 9.88 2.92
N GLY A 31 6.33 10.64 3.89
CA GLY A 31 5.53 11.61 4.66
C GLY A 31 4.76 11.03 5.85
N LYS A 32 4.13 11.92 6.63
CA LYS A 32 3.46 11.59 7.90
C LYS A 32 1.95 11.28 7.78
N GLY A 33 1.30 11.69 6.69
CA GLY A 33 -0.16 11.54 6.49
C GLY A 33 -0.67 10.12 6.31
N ALA A 34 -1.99 9.97 6.15
CA ALA A 34 -2.65 8.68 5.95
C ALA A 34 -2.20 7.98 4.64
N LEU A 35 -2.24 6.65 4.64
CA LEU A 35 -1.92 5.84 3.46
C LEU A 35 -3.12 5.79 2.51
N VAL A 36 -3.23 6.79 1.62
CA VAL A 36 -4.30 6.85 0.61
C VAL A 36 -3.87 6.21 -0.72
N LYS A 37 -2.59 6.37 -1.08
CA LYS A 37 -2.00 5.86 -2.32
C LYS A 37 -0.76 5.03 -2.01
N CYS A 38 -0.73 3.82 -2.54
CA CYS A 38 0.35 2.86 -2.37
C CYS A 38 0.97 2.58 -3.75
N PHE A 39 2.12 3.15 -4.07
CA PHE A 39 2.74 2.90 -5.38
C PHE A 39 3.35 1.50 -5.40
N LYS A 40 3.08 0.70 -6.45
CA LYS A 40 3.54 -0.70 -6.50
C LYS A 40 5.06 -0.80 -6.42
N GLU A 41 5.77 0.14 -7.06
CA GLU A 41 7.24 0.27 -7.02
C GLU A 41 7.82 0.50 -5.62
N ARG A 42 7.01 0.86 -4.62
CA ARG A 42 7.45 1.12 -3.24
C ARG A 42 7.07 0.00 -2.27
N ILE A 43 6.42 -1.04 -2.75
CA ILE A 43 6.17 -2.27 -1.99
C ILE A 43 7.50 -3.01 -1.89
N VAL A 44 7.91 -3.33 -0.66
CA VAL A 44 9.14 -4.06 -0.37
C VAL A 44 8.86 -5.55 -0.30
N GLU A 45 7.76 -5.90 0.36
CA GLU A 45 7.31 -7.28 0.54
C GLU A 45 5.79 -7.29 0.34
N ASP A 46 5.32 -8.21 -0.49
CA ASP A 46 3.90 -8.44 -0.76
C ASP A 46 3.51 -9.81 -0.21
N TYR A 47 2.49 -9.84 0.65
CA TYR A 47 1.94 -11.06 1.23
C TYR A 47 0.50 -11.31 0.76
N THR A 48 0.05 -10.62 -0.29
CA THR A 48 -1.29 -10.78 -0.85
C THR A 48 -1.26 -11.79 -1.99
N LEU A 49 -2.33 -12.58 -2.10
CA LEU A 49 -2.52 -13.51 -3.23
C LEU A 49 -3.10 -12.78 -4.45
N GLU A 50 -3.97 -11.81 -4.19
CA GLU A 50 -4.66 -11.02 -5.20
C GLU A 50 -4.55 -9.53 -4.87
N GLU A 51 -4.28 -8.72 -5.89
CA GLU A 51 -4.05 -7.29 -5.71
C GLU A 51 -5.28 -6.58 -5.13
N GLY A 52 -5.10 -5.96 -3.96
CA GLY A 52 -6.17 -5.22 -3.30
C GLY A 52 -7.17 -6.09 -2.53
N ILE A 53 -6.96 -7.41 -2.44
CA ILE A 53 -7.80 -8.34 -1.66
C ILE A 53 -6.98 -8.99 -0.55
N CYS A 54 -7.51 -8.97 0.68
CA CYS A 54 -6.83 -9.59 1.80
C CYS A 54 -6.96 -11.12 1.72
N PRO A 55 -5.87 -11.90 1.76
CA PRO A 55 -5.93 -13.36 1.63
C PRO A 55 -6.63 -14.03 2.82
N SER A 56 -6.54 -13.43 4.01
CA SER A 56 -7.13 -13.99 5.23
C SER A 56 -8.64 -13.76 5.36
N CYS A 57 -9.17 -12.62 4.88
CA CYS A 57 -10.58 -12.29 5.05
C CYS A 57 -11.33 -11.98 3.75
N GLN A 58 -10.66 -12.13 2.60
CA GLN A 58 -11.16 -11.90 1.24
C GLN A 58 -11.83 -10.53 1.04
N LYS A 59 -11.53 -9.56 1.91
CA LYS A 59 -12.04 -8.20 1.77
C LYS A 59 -11.15 -7.39 0.87
N GLN A 60 -11.79 -6.67 -0.03
CA GLN A 60 -11.13 -5.64 -0.83
C GLN A 60 -10.70 -4.47 0.07
N PHE A 61 -9.39 -4.26 0.19
CA PHE A 61 -8.80 -3.14 0.92
C PHE A 61 -8.23 -2.07 -0.01
N ALA A 62 -7.98 -2.38 -1.27
CA ALA A 62 -7.50 -1.41 -2.26
C ALA A 62 -8.07 -1.68 -3.66
N ARG A 63 -7.93 -0.70 -4.54
CA ARG A 63 -8.26 -0.79 -5.96
C ARG A 63 -7.04 -0.40 -6.78
N ASP A 64 -6.84 -1.06 -7.92
CA ASP A 64 -5.83 -0.62 -8.87
C ASP A 64 -6.17 0.78 -9.41
N ALA A 65 -5.16 1.64 -9.51
CA ALA A 65 -5.28 2.98 -10.03
C ALA A 65 -3.95 3.46 -10.60
N LEU A 66 -4.02 4.21 -11.70
CA LEU A 66 -2.86 4.84 -12.29
C LEU A 66 -2.73 6.28 -11.73
N ILE A 67 -1.69 6.54 -10.94
CA ILE A 67 -1.49 7.83 -10.27
C ILE A 67 -0.24 8.49 -10.85
N ARG A 68 -0.43 9.60 -11.58
CA ARG A 68 0.66 10.37 -12.21
C ARG A 68 1.53 9.54 -13.17
N GLY A 69 0.92 8.66 -13.95
CA GLY A 69 1.66 7.81 -14.89
C GLY A 69 2.22 6.51 -14.29
N ALA A 70 2.10 6.31 -12.97
CA ALA A 70 2.67 5.14 -12.28
C ALA A 70 1.57 4.22 -11.70
N PRO A 71 1.76 2.90 -11.75
CA PRO A 71 0.83 1.94 -11.16
C PRO A 71 0.81 2.05 -9.63
N ALA A 72 -0.39 2.17 -9.06
CA ALA A 72 -0.59 2.30 -7.63
C ALA A 72 -1.88 1.60 -7.18
N LEU A 73 -1.89 1.18 -5.92
CA LEU A 73 -3.09 0.73 -5.23
C LEU A 73 -3.68 1.91 -4.45
N LYS A 74 -4.90 2.31 -4.79
CA LYS A 74 -5.69 3.28 -4.05
C LYS A 74 -6.39 2.57 -2.89
N ILE A 75 -6.00 2.91 -1.68
CA ILE A 75 -6.50 2.25 -0.47
C ILE A 75 -7.91 2.73 -0.15
N VAL A 76 -8.79 1.80 0.21
CA VAL A 76 -10.13 2.10 0.73
C VAL A 76 -10.00 2.53 2.19
N GLY A 77 -10.53 3.72 2.50
CA GLY A 77 -10.42 4.32 3.83
C GLY A 77 -10.90 3.39 4.95
N GLY A 78 -10.13 3.32 6.03
CA GLY A 78 -10.45 2.50 7.21
C GLY A 78 -10.30 0.98 7.03
N LYS A 79 -9.86 0.50 5.86
CA LYS A 79 -9.66 -0.96 5.63
C LYS A 79 -8.27 -1.46 5.97
N VAL A 80 -7.30 -0.56 6.11
CA VAL A 80 -5.92 -0.90 6.48
C VAL A 80 -5.47 -0.11 7.71
N THR A 81 -4.54 -0.68 8.46
CA THR A 81 -3.83 -0.03 9.55
C THR A 81 -2.34 -0.06 9.27
N MET A 82 -1.64 1.02 9.61
CA MET A 82 -0.18 1.10 9.49
C MET A 82 0.45 1.02 10.88
N LYS A 83 1.49 0.20 11.02
CA LYS A 83 2.38 0.22 12.19
C LYS A 83 3.80 0.51 11.76
#